data_AF-A0A7C4Y5J1-F1
#
_entry.id   AF-A0A7C4Y5J1-F1
#
_cell.length_a   1.000
_cell.length_b   1.000
_cell.length_c   1.000
_cell.angle_alpha   90.00
_cell.angle_beta   90.00
_cell.angle_gamma   90.00
#
_symmetry.space_group_name_H-M   'P 1'
#
loop_
_entity.id
_entity.type
_entity.pdbx_description
1 polymer ?
#
loop_
_entity_poly.entity_id
_entity_poly.type
_entity_poly.pdbx_seq_one_letter_code
_entity_poly.pdbx_strand_id
1 'polypeptide(L)'
;MKNVEAETSLFFEGLTWTTDAPYRETPSRIRYAKNKGAISVEMEASACFAVAQFRKVELAAIFYGGDLVREAGWNFRKGDLEKSNKAQEVLFDVIRSIFSHLD
;
A
#
# COMPACT_ATOMS: atom_id res chain seq x y z
N MET A 1 -0.65 -35.50 6.76
CA MET A 1 -0.58 -34.42 5.74
C MET A 1 -1.63 -33.39 6.14
N LYS A 2 -1.21 -32.22 6.62
CA LYS A 2 -2.15 -31.11 6.88
C LYS A 2 -2.25 -30.32 5.59
N ASN A 3 -3.43 -30.34 4.98
CA ASN A 3 -3.76 -29.49 3.85
C ASN A 3 -3.68 -28.04 4.31
N VAL A 4 -2.67 -27.32 3.82
CA VAL A 4 -2.62 -25.86 3.92
C VAL A 4 -3.39 -25.35 2.72
N GLU A 5 -4.71 -25.23 2.86
CA GLU A 5 -5.45 -24.29 2.04
C GLU A 5 -4.97 -22.90 2.48
N ALA A 6 -4.04 -22.33 1.71
CA ALA A 6 -3.63 -20.95 1.91
C ALA A 6 -4.87 -20.07 1.66
N GLU A 7 -5.40 -19.48 2.74
CA GLU A 7 -6.46 -18.47 2.68
C GLU A 7 -6.10 -17.42 1.63
N THR A 8 -6.89 -17.40 0.56
CA THR A 8 -6.62 -16.63 -0.66
C THR A 8 -7.00 -15.15 -0.53
N SER A 9 -7.00 -14.57 0.69
CA SER A 9 -7.57 -13.24 0.96
C SER A 9 -6.69 -12.28 1.79
N LEU A 10 -5.37 -12.38 1.69
CA LEU A 10 -4.43 -11.55 2.49
C LEU A 10 -3.97 -10.24 1.84
N PHE A 11 -4.32 -9.99 0.57
CA PHE A 11 -3.93 -8.78 -0.14
C PHE A 11 -5.08 -8.25 -1.00
N PHE A 12 -5.06 -6.94 -1.24
CA PHE A 12 -5.98 -6.26 -2.14
C PHE A 12 -5.17 -5.61 -3.26
N GLU A 13 -5.55 -5.88 -4.50
CA GLU A 13 -5.05 -5.13 -5.66
C GLU A 13 -5.95 -3.91 -5.88
N GLY A 14 -5.34 -2.76 -6.14
CA GLY A 14 -6.10 -1.58 -6.48
C GLY A 14 -5.24 -0.34 -6.69
N LEU A 15 -5.92 0.76 -6.99
CA LEU A 15 -5.26 2.03 -7.23
C LEU A 15 -4.84 2.68 -5.91
N THR A 16 -3.64 3.23 -5.89
CA THR A 16 -3.19 4.12 -4.82
C THR A 16 -3.19 5.57 -5.31
N TRP A 17 -3.58 6.49 -4.42
CA TRP A 17 -3.49 7.92 -4.67
C TRP A 17 -2.26 8.49 -3.96
N THR A 18 -1.32 9.06 -4.72
CA THR A 18 -0.15 9.77 -4.14
C THR A 18 -0.49 11.22 -3.80
N THR A 19 -0.09 11.66 -2.61
CA THR A 19 -0.21 13.05 -2.14
C THR A 19 1.16 13.66 -1.82
N ASP A 20 1.25 14.99 -1.82
CA ASP A 20 2.50 15.73 -1.58
C ASP A 20 2.86 15.88 -0.10
N ALA A 21 1.88 15.78 0.80
CA ALA A 21 2.06 15.95 2.23
C ALA A 21 0.84 15.42 3.01
N PRO A 22 1.00 15.08 4.31
CA PRO A 22 -0.13 14.79 5.18
C PRO A 22 -1.09 15.99 5.27
N TYR A 23 -2.37 15.73 5.55
CA TYR A 23 -3.45 16.73 5.68
C TYR A 23 -3.88 17.38 4.36
N ARG A 24 -3.33 16.95 3.23
CA ARG A 24 -3.77 17.35 1.88
C ARG A 24 -5.03 16.60 1.45
N GLU A 25 -5.47 15.62 2.23
CA GLU A 25 -6.64 14.78 2.03
C GLU A 25 -7.92 15.46 2.49
N THR A 26 -8.29 16.53 1.78
CA THR A 26 -9.59 17.17 2.00
C THR A 26 -10.74 16.23 1.61
N PRO A 27 -11.94 16.37 2.19
CA PRO A 27 -13.08 15.51 1.85
C PRO A 27 -13.40 15.46 0.36
N SER A 28 -13.25 16.59 -0.35
CA SER A 28 -13.46 16.64 -1.81
C SER A 28 -12.42 15.83 -2.58
N ARG A 29 -11.15 15.88 -2.18
CA ARG A 29 -10.07 15.09 -2.81
C ARG A 29 -10.19 13.61 -2.49
N ILE A 30 -10.58 13.26 -1.25
CA ILE A 30 -10.88 11.88 -0.87
C ILE A 30 -12.02 11.32 -1.73
N ARG A 31 -13.15 12.04 -1.87
CA ARG A 31 -14.24 11.61 -2.76
C ARG A 31 -13.77 11.44 -4.19
N TYR A 32 -13.00 12.40 -4.71
CA TYR A 32 -12.44 12.32 -6.05
C TYR A 32 -11.59 11.06 -6.23
N ALA A 33 -10.67 10.78 -5.32
CA ALA A 33 -9.82 9.59 -5.37
C ALA A 33 -10.63 8.29 -5.29
N LYS A 34 -11.60 8.21 -4.36
CA LYS A 34 -12.50 7.06 -4.24
C LYS A 34 -13.34 6.83 -5.50
N ASN A 35 -13.86 7.89 -6.11
CA ASN A 35 -14.60 7.81 -7.38
C ASN A 35 -13.72 7.36 -8.55
N LYS A 36 -12.39 7.53 -8.45
CA LYS A 36 -11.42 6.97 -9.39
C LYS A 36 -11.03 5.52 -9.08
N GLY A 37 -11.53 4.94 -7.99
CA GLY A 37 -11.23 3.58 -7.58
C GLY A 37 -10.01 3.44 -6.67
N ALA A 38 -9.49 4.54 -6.11
CA ALA A 38 -8.39 4.46 -5.17
C ALA A 38 -8.82 3.77 -3.86
N ILE A 39 -8.05 2.76 -3.45
CA ILE A 39 -8.26 1.99 -2.21
C ILE A 39 -7.27 2.38 -1.10
N SER A 40 -6.18 3.07 -1.47
CA SER A 40 -5.14 3.53 -0.56
C SER A 40 -4.68 4.95 -0.92
N VAL A 41 -4.02 5.60 0.05
CA VAL A 41 -3.33 6.88 -0.09
C VAL A 41 -1.94 6.76 0.53
N GLU A 42 -0.95 7.33 -0.13
CA GLU A 42 0.47 7.34 0.27
C GLU A 42 1.15 8.59 -0.32
N MET A 43 2.47 8.77 -0.17
CA MET A 43 3.12 10.04 -0.46
C MET A 43 4.30 9.96 -1.46
N GLU A 44 4.71 8.77 -1.90
CA GLU A 44 6.00 8.57 -2.56
C GLU A 44 5.91 7.87 -3.93
N ALA A 45 4.90 7.03 -4.15
CA ALA A 45 4.87 6.08 -5.26
C ALA A 45 4.92 6.77 -6.61
N SER A 46 4.08 7.78 -6.87
CA SER A 46 4.08 8.48 -8.16
C SER A 46 5.45 9.05 -8.54
N ALA A 47 6.22 9.56 -7.57
CA ALA A 47 7.57 10.05 -7.80
C ALA A 47 8.54 8.90 -8.12
N CYS A 48 8.49 7.80 -7.35
CA CYS A 48 9.30 6.62 -7.59
C CYS A 48 9.05 6.00 -8.97
N PHE A 49 7.79 5.85 -9.38
CA PHE A 49 7.41 5.32 -10.69
C PHE A 49 7.85 6.24 -11.83
N ALA A 50 7.75 7.56 -11.67
CA ALA A 50 8.24 8.52 -12.66
C ALA A 50 9.77 8.39 -12.88
N VAL A 51 10.54 8.23 -11.80
CA VAL A 51 11.99 8.00 -11.87
C VAL A 51 12.31 6.65 -12.51
N ALA A 52 11.59 5.58 -12.14
CA ALA A 52 11.77 4.26 -12.72
C ALA A 52 11.54 4.27 -14.24
N GLN A 53 10.47 4.94 -14.69
CA GLN A 53 10.17 5.14 -16.10
C GLN A 53 11.30 5.91 -16.81
N PHE A 54 11.79 7.00 -16.22
CA PHE A 54 12.90 7.79 -16.79
C PHE A 54 14.19 6.96 -16.91
N ARG A 55 14.48 6.13 -15.90
CA ARG A 55 15.66 5.27 -15.86
C ARG A 55 15.50 3.95 -16.62
N LYS A 56 14.30 3.64 -17.12
CA LYS A 56 13.95 2.37 -17.78
C LYS A 56 14.23 1.15 -16.90
N VAL A 57 13.88 1.23 -15.62
CA VAL A 57 13.95 0.12 -14.68
C VAL A 57 12.55 -0.33 -14.28
N GLU A 58 12.37 -1.63 -14.07
CA GLU A 58 11.12 -2.18 -13.56
C GLU A 58 10.96 -1.82 -12.08
N LEU A 59 9.76 -1.41 -11.70
CA LEU A 59 9.42 -1.07 -10.32
C LEU A 59 8.04 -1.62 -9.99
N ALA A 60 7.93 -2.24 -8.83
CA ALA A 60 6.67 -2.62 -8.20
C ALA A 60 6.61 -2.00 -6.80
N ALA A 61 5.41 -1.73 -6.30
CA ALA A 61 5.18 -1.21 -4.97
C ALA A 61 4.12 -2.04 -4.25
N ILE A 62 4.38 -2.33 -2.97
CA ILE A 62 3.45 -3.00 -2.06
C ILE A 62 3.33 -2.11 -0.83
N PHE A 63 2.10 -1.91 -0.36
CA PHE A 63 1.81 -0.99 0.74
C PHE A 63 1.19 -1.73 1.93
N TYR A 64 1.54 -1.27 3.13
CA TYR A 64 0.81 -1.59 4.35
C TYR A 64 -0.04 -0.38 4.77
N GLY A 65 -1.35 -0.58 4.88
CA GLY A 65 -2.29 0.46 5.32
C GLY A 65 -2.27 0.63 6.84
N GLY A 66 -1.41 1.50 7.34
CA GLY A 66 -1.32 1.82 8.77
C GLY A 66 -2.56 2.58 9.27
N ASP A 67 -2.82 3.74 8.68
CA ASP A 67 -3.90 4.64 9.11
C ASP A 67 -5.18 4.52 8.29
N LEU A 68 -6.29 5.00 8.85
CA LEU A 68 -7.54 5.14 8.11
C LEU A 68 -7.82 6.61 7.80
N VAL A 69 -7.73 6.96 6.52
CA VAL A 69 -8.07 8.29 6.00
C VAL A 69 -9.47 8.24 5.34
N ARG A 70 -10.38 9.10 5.81
CA ARG A 70 -11.75 9.19 5.30
C ARG A 70 -12.24 10.63 5.31
N GLU A 71 -13.36 10.89 4.63
CA GLU A 71 -13.96 12.24 4.56
C GLU A 71 -14.30 12.82 5.93
N ALA A 72 -14.65 11.97 6.89
CA ALA A 72 -14.92 12.36 8.28
C ALA A 72 -13.65 12.71 9.08
N GLY A 73 -12.47 12.63 8.46
CA GLY A 73 -11.18 12.91 9.06
C GLY A 73 -10.25 11.70 9.09
N TRP A 74 -9.05 11.96 9.61
CA TRP A 74 -7.99 10.97 9.73
C TRP A 74 -8.06 10.28 11.09
N ASN A 75 -8.18 8.95 11.08
CA ASN A 75 -7.97 8.11 12.25
C ASN A 75 -6.52 7.62 12.27
N PHE A 76 -5.69 8.35 13.03
CA PHE A 76 -4.31 7.98 13.31
C PHE A 76 -4.27 6.73 14.19
N ARG A 77 -3.81 5.62 13.64
CA ARG A 77 -3.59 4.37 14.36
C ARG A 77 -2.18 4.38 14.92
N LYS A 78 -1.95 5.26 15.89
CA LYS A 78 -0.63 5.43 16.51
C LYS A 78 -0.30 4.24 17.41
N GLY A 79 0.93 3.74 17.31
CA GLY A 79 1.61 3.10 18.44
C GLY A 79 1.45 1.59 18.59
N ASP A 80 0.94 0.87 17.59
CA ASP A 80 1.02 -0.59 17.59
C ASP A 80 2.29 -1.04 16.84
N LEU A 81 3.41 -0.97 17.56
CA LEU A 81 4.73 -1.41 17.05
C LEU A 81 4.70 -2.90 16.69
N GLU A 82 3.96 -3.72 17.44
CA GLU A 82 3.81 -5.15 17.16
C GLU A 82 3.11 -5.37 15.81
N LYS A 83 2.00 -4.68 15.55
CA LYS A 83 1.34 -4.74 14.24
C LYS A 83 2.22 -4.25 13.10
N SER A 84 2.97 -3.17 13.31
CA SER A 84 3.89 -2.63 12.29
C SER A 84 5.01 -3.62 11.98
N ASN A 85 5.62 -4.21 13.01
CA ASN A 85 6.63 -5.25 12.86
C ASN A 85 6.05 -6.47 12.14
N LYS A 86 4.84 -6.90 12.52
CA LYS A 86 4.19 -8.04 11.87
C LYS A 86 3.88 -7.78 10.39
N ALA A 87 3.44 -6.56 10.07
CA ALA A 87 3.22 -6.16 8.68
C ALA A 87 4.53 -6.17 7.87
N GLN A 88 5.64 -5.72 8.45
CA GLN A 88 6.95 -5.79 7.81
C GLN A 88 7.37 -7.23 7.54
N GLU A 89 7.23 -8.14 8.51
CA GLU A 89 7.51 -9.58 8.31
C GLU A 89 6.71 -10.14 7.14
N VAL A 90 5.40 -9.87 7.09
CA VAL A 90 4.52 -10.33 6.00
C VAL A 90 4.96 -9.76 4.65
N LEU A 91 5.29 -8.47 4.58
CA LEU A 91 5.78 -7.84 3.35
C LEU A 91 7.11 -8.47 2.89
N PHE A 92 8.03 -8.76 3.81
CA PHE A 92 9.28 -9.45 3.49
C PHE A 92 9.03 -10.86 2.95
N ASP A 93 8.13 -11.62 3.56
CA ASP A 93 7.78 -12.97 3.09
C ASP A 93 7.15 -12.94 1.70
N VAL A 94 6.27 -11.97 1.41
CA VAL A 94 5.69 -11.76 0.08
C VAL A 94 6.78 -11.46 -0.94
N ILE A 95 7.67 -10.52 -0.64
CA ILE A 95 8.79 -10.15 -1.51
C ILE A 95 9.68 -11.37 -1.78
N ARG A 96 10.04 -12.12 -0.74
CA ARG A 96 10.87 -13.33 -0.87
C ARG A 96 10.20 -14.39 -1.74
N SER A 97 8.89 -14.56 -1.59
CA SER A 97 8.10 -15.47 -2.42
C SER A 97 8.10 -15.04 -3.89
N ILE A 98 7.95 -13.75 -4.19
CA ILE A 98 8.02 -13.24 -5.57
C ILE A 98 9.40 -13.56 -6.17
N PHE A 99 10.48 -13.24 -5.45
CA PHE A 99 11.83 -13.45 -5.95
C PHE A 99 12.25 -14.93 -6.04
N SER A 100 11.67 -15.84 -5.27
CA SER A 100 11.97 -17.27 -5.42
C SER A 100 11.36 -17.90 -6.67
N HIS A 101 10.48 -17.18 -7.37
CA HIS A 101 9.85 -17.60 -8.63
C HIS A 101 10.35 -16.78 -9.85
N LEU A 102 11.34 -15.91 -9.64
CA LEU A 102 12.05 -15.21 -10.71
C LEU A 102 13.36 -15.98 -10.96
N ASP A 103 13.43 -16.68 -12.09
CA ASP A 103 14.61 -17.43 -12.55
C ASP A 103 15.83 -16.53 -12.82
#